data_AF-A0A074U004-F1
#
_entry.id   AF-A0A074U004-F1
#
_cell.length_a   1.000
_cell.length_b   1.000
_cell.length_c   1.000
_cell.angle_alpha   90.00
_cell.angle_beta   90.00
_cell.angle_gamma   90.00
#
_symmetry.space_group_name_H-M   'P 1'
#
loop_
_entity.id
_entity.type
_entity.pdbx_description
1 polymer ?
#
loop_
_entity_poly.entity_id
_entity_poly.type
_entity_poly.pdbx_seq_one_letter_code
_entity_poly.pdbx_strand_id
1 'polypeptide(L)'
;MKQEKQTPGALAGAAEGQFKAGQAPRKSKGKAPTRQRKWRDKHPKRYLAHLAVANALRLGVMEKHPCAVCGNPKADAHHSDYDRPFDVLWLCRRHHVALHRLGKVKGHG
;
A
#
# COMPACT_ATOMS: atom_id res chain seq x y z
N MET A 1 -5.15 -1.31 52.51
CA MET A 1 -5.06 -0.03 51.77
C MET A 1 -5.36 -0.33 50.30
N LYS A 2 -6.62 -0.19 49.88
CA LYS A 2 -7.04 -0.41 48.50
C LYS A 2 -7.31 0.96 47.88
N GLN A 3 -6.60 1.31 46.82
CA GLN A 3 -6.83 2.53 46.06
C GLN A 3 -7.64 2.15 44.82
N GLU A 4 -8.93 2.47 44.86
CA GLU A 4 -9.83 2.43 43.71
C GLU A 4 -9.42 3.50 42.71
N LYS A 5 -9.28 3.10 41.44
CA LYS A 5 -8.92 3.99 40.34
C LYS A 5 -10.20 4.58 39.79
N GLN A 6 -10.37 5.88 40.00
CA GLN A 6 -11.48 6.68 39.49
C GLN A 6 -11.38 6.81 37.97
N THR A 7 -12.42 6.42 37.25
CA THR A 7 -12.62 6.73 35.82
C THR A 7 -13.30 8.09 35.68
N PRO A 8 -12.76 9.06 34.92
CA PRO A 8 -13.49 10.28 34.63
C PRO A 8 -14.64 9.99 33.65
N GLY A 9 -15.77 10.62 33.95
CA GLY A 9 -17.06 10.36 33.33
C GLY A 9 -17.33 11.13 32.04
N ALA A 10 -18.45 10.70 31.45
CA ALA A 10 -19.35 11.45 30.58
C ALA A 10 -18.75 12.09 29.31
N LEU A 11 -18.92 11.33 28.23
CA LEU A 11 -19.09 11.82 26.87
C LEU A 11 -20.21 12.88 26.86
N ALA A 12 -19.84 14.16 26.76
CA ALA A 12 -20.76 15.26 26.49
C ALA A 12 -20.19 16.11 25.35
N GLY A 13 -20.90 16.16 24.23
CA GLY A 13 -20.56 17.02 23.10
C GLY A 13 -20.78 16.40 21.72
N ALA A 14 -21.97 15.85 21.44
CA ALA A 14 -22.39 15.65 20.06
C ALA A 14 -22.72 17.03 19.46
N ALA A 15 -21.73 17.68 18.85
CA ALA A 15 -21.97 18.86 18.02
C ALA A 15 -22.72 18.41 16.76
N GLU A 16 -23.95 18.87 16.60
CA GLU A 16 -24.75 18.69 15.40
C GLU A 16 -24.05 19.38 14.21
N GLY A 17 -23.21 18.62 13.51
CA GLY A 17 -22.58 19.07 12.27
C GLY A 17 -23.64 19.21 11.19
N GLN A 18 -23.93 20.44 10.78
CA GLN A 18 -24.78 20.74 9.63
C GLN A 18 -24.05 20.30 8.34
N PHE A 19 -24.37 19.10 7.87
CA PHE A 19 -23.90 18.58 6.59
C PHE A 19 -24.58 19.35 5.45
N LYS A 20 -23.96 20.44 4.98
CA LYS A 20 -24.37 21.07 3.73
C LYS A 20 -24.07 20.12 2.59
N ALA A 21 -25.11 19.63 1.92
CA ALA A 21 -24.99 18.84 0.70
C ALA A 21 -24.12 19.60 -0.31
N GLY A 22 -22.88 19.14 -0.49
CA GLY A 22 -21.99 19.65 -1.52
C GLY A 22 -22.62 19.44 -2.89
N GLN A 23 -22.55 20.44 -3.76
CA GLN A 23 -23.06 20.37 -5.12
C GLN A 23 -22.50 19.14 -5.83
N ALA A 24 -23.37 18.40 -6.54
CA ALA A 24 -22.96 17.25 -7.32
C ALA A 24 -21.83 17.64 -8.29
N PRO A 25 -20.72 16.87 -8.37
CA PRO A 25 -19.64 17.19 -9.29
C PRO A 25 -20.19 17.22 -10.72
N ARG A 26 -20.00 18.34 -11.43
CA ARG A 26 -20.39 18.44 -12.84
C ARG A 26 -19.68 17.31 -13.62
N LYS A 27 -20.43 16.53 -14.40
CA LYS A 27 -19.87 15.52 -15.32
C LYS A 27 -18.87 16.19 -16.26
N SER A 28 -17.58 16.02 -15.99
CA SER A 28 -16.53 16.45 -16.92
C SER A 28 -16.54 15.50 -18.11
N LYS A 29 -16.41 16.03 -19.34
CA LYS A 29 -16.26 15.21 -20.54
C LYS A 29 -15.04 14.30 -20.35
N GLY A 30 -15.26 12.99 -20.41
CA GLY A 30 -14.29 11.99 -19.97
C GLY A 30 -12.98 12.08 -20.74
N LYS A 31 -11.89 12.47 -20.06
CA LYS A 31 -10.54 12.34 -20.60
C LYS A 31 -10.22 10.85 -20.79
N ALA A 32 -9.51 10.53 -21.88
CA ALA A 32 -9.06 9.17 -22.13
C ALA A 32 -8.25 8.64 -20.92
N PRO A 33 -8.46 7.36 -20.52
CA PRO A 33 -7.79 6.82 -19.35
C PRO A 33 -6.28 6.77 -19.57
N THR A 34 -5.52 7.24 -18.58
CA THR A 34 -4.06 7.21 -18.59
C THR A 34 -3.54 5.77 -18.64
N ARG A 35 -2.31 5.57 -19.10
CA ARG A 35 -1.66 4.25 -19.14
C ARG A 35 -1.65 3.58 -17.76
N GLN A 36 -1.43 4.37 -16.71
CA GLN A 36 -1.46 3.91 -15.31
C GLN A 36 -2.86 3.46 -14.90
N ARG A 37 -3.92 4.16 -15.33
CA ARG A 37 -5.30 3.71 -15.06
C ARG A 37 -5.60 2.39 -15.76
N LYS A 38 -5.29 2.30 -17.06
CA LYS A 38 -5.47 1.06 -17.84
C LYS A 38 -4.72 -0.13 -17.24
N TRP A 39 -3.51 0.06 -16.71
CA TRP A 39 -2.74 -1.01 -16.07
C TRP A 39 -3.39 -1.47 -14.75
N ARG A 40 -3.88 -0.53 -13.93
CA ARG A 40 -4.60 -0.84 -12.69
C ARG A 40 -5.87 -1.64 -12.95
N ASP A 41 -6.63 -1.23 -13.95
CA ASP A 41 -7.87 -1.93 -14.37
C ASP A 41 -7.56 -3.36 -14.84
N LYS A 42 -6.42 -3.57 -15.52
CA LYS A 42 -5.98 -4.90 -16.00
C LYS A 42 -5.32 -5.78 -14.92
N HIS A 43 -4.76 -5.18 -13.87
CA HIS A 43 -4.01 -5.88 -12.83
C HIS A 43 -4.45 -5.47 -11.42
N PRO A 44 -5.74 -5.68 -11.07
CA PRO A 44 -6.29 -5.20 -9.80
C PRO A 44 -5.55 -5.81 -8.59
N LYS A 45 -5.27 -7.12 -8.59
CA LYS A 45 -4.54 -7.78 -7.50
C LYS A 45 -3.16 -7.16 -7.25
N ARG A 46 -2.37 -6.97 -8.32
CA ARG A 46 -1.03 -6.37 -8.22
C ARG A 46 -1.11 -4.94 -7.69
N TYR A 47 -2.07 -4.18 -8.19
CA TYR A 47 -2.29 -2.82 -7.74
C TYR A 47 -2.66 -2.76 -6.25
N LEU A 48 -3.57 -3.62 -5.80
CA LEU A 48 -3.99 -3.70 -4.40
C LEU A 48 -2.83 -4.10 -3.48
N ALA A 49 -1.99 -5.05 -3.88
CA ALA A 49 -0.82 -5.44 -3.10
C ALA A 49 0.17 -4.26 -2.92
N HIS A 50 0.46 -3.54 -4.00
CA HIS A 50 1.28 -2.34 -3.92
C HIS A 50 0.67 -1.25 -3.04
N LEU A 51 -0.66 -1.05 -3.11
CA LEU A 51 -1.37 -0.11 -2.24
C LEU A 51 -1.30 -0.52 -0.76
N ALA A 52 -1.44 -1.81 -0.47
CA ALA A 52 -1.39 -2.32 0.89
C ALA A 52 -0.03 -2.02 1.53
N VAL A 53 1.08 -2.33 0.85
CA VAL A 53 2.43 -1.99 1.33
C VAL A 53 2.59 -0.48 1.51
N ALA A 54 2.21 0.32 0.52
CA ALA A 54 2.34 1.77 0.59
C ALA A 54 1.57 2.37 1.79
N ASN A 55 0.37 1.84 2.05
CA ASN A 55 -0.43 2.24 3.20
C ASN A 55 0.19 1.78 4.52
N ALA A 56 0.68 0.55 4.61
CA ALA A 56 1.30 0.03 5.82
C ALA A 56 2.57 0.84 6.19
N LEU A 57 3.38 1.21 5.20
CA LEU A 57 4.51 2.12 5.40
C LEU A 57 4.07 3.49 5.89
N ARG A 58 3.06 4.08 5.24
CA ARG A 58 2.54 5.41 5.61
C ARG A 58 1.95 5.43 7.03
N LEU A 59 1.30 4.35 7.43
CA LEU A 59 0.69 4.19 8.76
C LEU A 59 1.70 3.74 9.83
N GLY A 60 2.94 3.42 9.45
CA GLY A 60 3.96 2.92 10.39
C GLY A 60 3.70 1.49 10.89
N VAL A 61 2.79 0.75 10.25
CA VAL A 61 2.51 -0.66 10.58
C VAL A 61 3.59 -1.58 10.00
N MET A 62 4.27 -1.12 8.94
CA MET A 62 5.37 -1.80 8.30
C MET A 62 6.55 -0.84 8.17
N GLU A 63 7.75 -1.35 8.38
CA GLU A 63 8.98 -0.62 8.13
C GLU A 63 9.58 -0.99 6.77
N LYS A 64 10.17 0.01 6.11
CA LYS A 64 10.90 -0.21 4.87
C LYS A 64 12.32 -0.62 5.18
N HIS A 65 12.75 -1.77 4.66
CA HIS A 65 14.14 -2.21 4.79
C HIS A 65 14.99 -1.87 3.56
N PRO A 66 16.32 -1.77 3.72
CA PRO A 66 17.24 -1.68 2.59
C PRO A 66 17.22 -2.97 1.76
N CYS A 67 17.90 -2.94 0.62
CA CYS A 67 18.01 -4.10 -0.25
C CYS A 67 18.62 -5.30 0.49
N ALA A 68 17.91 -6.44 0.53
CA ALA A 68 18.35 -7.65 1.21
C ALA A 68 19.66 -8.24 0.67
N VAL A 69 20.05 -7.90 -0.56
CA VAL A 69 21.28 -8.43 -1.21
C VAL A 69 22.49 -7.52 -0.97
N CYS A 70 22.32 -6.20 -0.95
CA CYS A 70 23.47 -5.28 -0.91
C CYS A 70 23.31 -4.07 0.01
N GLY A 71 22.28 -4.02 0.85
CA GLY A 71 22.07 -2.96 1.82
C GLY A 71 21.70 -1.59 1.24
N ASN A 72 21.47 -1.45 -0.08
CA ASN A 72 21.12 -0.16 -0.66
C ASN A 72 19.77 0.33 -0.09
N PRO A 73 19.68 1.54 0.51
CA PRO A 73 18.44 2.05 1.10
C PRO A 73 17.35 2.35 0.07
N LYS A 74 17.72 2.55 -1.20
CA LYS A 74 16.79 2.70 -2.32
C LYS A 74 16.30 1.32 -2.79
N ALA A 75 15.43 0.71 -1.99
CA ALA A 75 14.79 -0.56 -2.27
C ALA A 75 13.29 -0.41 -2.61
N ASP A 76 12.78 -1.33 -3.42
CA ASP A 76 11.37 -1.49 -3.75
C ASP A 76 10.87 -2.83 -3.18
N ALA A 77 9.57 -2.91 -2.87
CA ALA A 77 8.93 -4.14 -2.43
C ALA A 77 8.72 -5.09 -3.63
N HIS A 78 9.52 -6.16 -3.68
CA HIS A 78 9.32 -7.26 -4.61
C HIS A 78 8.24 -8.20 -4.05
N HIS A 79 7.22 -8.46 -4.87
CA HIS A 79 6.13 -9.39 -4.54
C HIS A 79 6.36 -10.67 -5.33
N SER A 80 6.60 -11.78 -4.63
CA SER A 80 6.63 -13.13 -5.22
C SER A 80 5.21 -13.69 -5.37
N ASP A 81 4.36 -13.41 -4.38
CA ASP A 81 2.94 -13.73 -4.36
C ASP A 81 2.13 -12.46 -4.09
N TYR A 82 1.19 -12.14 -4.99
CA TYR A 82 0.34 -10.96 -4.87
C TYR A 82 -0.88 -11.18 -3.97
N ASP A 83 -1.19 -12.42 -3.59
CA ASP A 83 -2.23 -12.74 -2.60
C ASP A 83 -1.72 -12.55 -1.15
N ARG A 84 -0.41 -12.39 -0.98
CA ARG A 84 0.28 -12.14 0.30
C ARG A 84 0.99 -10.77 0.28
N PRO A 85 0.26 -9.66 0.38
CA PRO A 85 0.78 -8.33 0.04
C PRO A 85 1.88 -7.82 0.97
N PHE A 86 1.99 -8.34 2.19
CA PHE A 86 3.01 -7.93 3.15
C PHE A 86 4.26 -8.82 3.15
N ASP A 87 4.19 -9.97 2.48
CA ASP A 87 5.32 -10.90 2.33
C ASP A 87 6.19 -10.45 1.15
N VAL A 88 6.89 -9.34 1.36
CA VAL A 88 7.70 -8.69 0.33
C VAL A 88 9.18 -8.78 0.63
N LEU A 89 9.98 -8.91 -0.43
CA LEU A 89 11.43 -8.81 -0.34
C LEU A 89 11.86 -7.41 -0.79
N TRP A 90 12.62 -6.72 0.06
CA TRP A 90 13.14 -5.40 -0.27
C TRP A 90 14.36 -5.54 -1.21
N LEU A 91 14.23 -5.06 -2.44
CA LEU A 91 15.31 -5.14 -3.44
C LEU A 91 15.53 -3.80 -4.12
N CYS A 92 16.79 -3.40 -4.26
CA CYS A 92 17.13 -2.27 -5.13
C CYS A 92 16.86 -2.63 -6.59
N ARG A 93 16.71 -1.62 -7.45
CA ARG A 93 16.38 -1.81 -8.86
C ARG A 93 17.25 -2.85 -9.57
N ARG A 94 18.56 -2.86 -9.29
CA ARG A 94 19.53 -3.79 -9.87
C ARG A 94 19.19 -5.25 -9.53
N HIS A 95 19.01 -5.56 -8.25
CA HIS A 95 18.68 -6.92 -7.80
C HIS A 95 17.25 -7.31 -8.13
N HIS A 96 16.33 -6.35 -8.15
CA HIS A 96 14.95 -6.62 -8.55
C HIS A 96 14.85 -7.09 -10.01
N VAL A 97 15.55 -6.42 -10.93
CA VAL A 97 15.60 -6.84 -12.34
C VAL A 97 16.36 -8.17 -12.50
N ALA A 98 17.47 -8.35 -11.77
CA ALA A 98 18.23 -9.59 -11.79
C ALA A 98 17.37 -10.80 -11.37
N LEU A 99 16.57 -10.65 -10.31
CA LEU A 99 15.65 -11.69 -9.84
C LEU A 99 14.59 -12.02 -10.90
N HIS A 100 13.96 -11.01 -11.52
CA HIS A 100 13.01 -11.24 -12.63
C HIS A 100 13.66 -11.88 -13.86
N ARG A 101 14.97 -11.67 -14.08
CA ARG A 101 15.71 -12.32 -15.18
C ARG A 101 16.04 -13.76 -14.84
N LEU A 102 16.46 -14.04 -13.61
CA LEU A 102 16.78 -15.40 -13.14
C LEU A 102 15.53 -16.26 -13.04
N GLY A 103 14.42 -15.75 -12.52
CA GLY A 103 13.13 -16.45 -12.50
C GLY A 103 12.51 -16.68 -13.89
N LYS A 104 13.13 -16.15 -14.96
CA LYS A 104 12.77 -16.40 -16.36
C LYS A 104 13.66 -17.44 -17.06
N VAL A 105 14.56 -18.12 -16.34
CA VAL A 105 15.27 -19.27 -16.92
C VAL A 105 14.23 -20.35 -17.23
N LYS A 106 13.93 -20.47 -18.53
CA LYS A 106 13.08 -21.53 -19.09
C LYS A 106 13.71 -22.85 -18.67
N GLY A 107 12.97 -23.66 -17.92
CA GLY A 107 13.27 -25.08 -17.82
C GLY A 107 13.25 -25.65 -19.23
N HIS A 108 14.43 -25.98 -19.75
CA HIS A 108 14.54 -26.97 -20.82
C HIS A 108 14.36 -28.32 -20.15
N GLY A 109 13.12 -28.83 -20.22
CA GLY A 109 12.82 -30.24 -20.21
C GLY A 109 12.39 -30.62 -21.61
#